data_AF-A0A972PL77-F1
#
_entry.id   AF-A0A972PL77-F1
#
_cell.length_a   1.000
_cell.length_b   1.000
_cell.length_c   1.000
_cell.angle_alpha   90.00
_cell.angle_beta   90.00
_cell.angle_gamma   90.00
#
_symmetry.space_group_name_H-M   'P 1'
#
loop_
_entity.id
_entity.type
_entity.pdbx_description
1 polymer ?
#
loop_
_entity_poly.entity_id
_entity_poly.type
_entity_poly.pdbx_seq_one_letter_code
_entity_poly.pdbx_strand_id
1 'polypeptide(L)'
;MQRTGKKDVITLLLFLGIIIIAAIILLVQAGHAGWLFFLVPTWLVFGAISFCFWFPDVISQPLNPSGIFSRLPFIWNIAGFLSPLYIVQSGKLQRDYFLLKNKPRIRLLYIYPDSAAVIQAKDGQKWVLQSGFHYLGCHKEISLCFKTGINQFVIGPLAEENPFDQKRSSESYTAYHSRRLRAQKVKTYTKDSRVIFASLRVVYLLSSSGKQGEESGNDLFQKISADFQQMNREGELAQILEEYFTRRIIDLWIAKISQLNSEEIYKDGEVERIMVEINSAMRNSARPSARQALHQESNTVEDNDPGDEWSLPFFRVYLDMLWLQPKQDSSVVKRT
;
A
#
# COMPACT_ATOMS: atom_id res chain seq x y z
N MET A 1 0.24 -22.37 22.98
CA MET A 1 -0.72 -23.50 22.98
C MET A 1 -1.72 -23.29 21.85
N GLN A 2 -1.56 -23.93 20.67
CA GLN A 2 -2.58 -23.89 19.59
C GLN A 2 -2.24 -24.89 18.45
N ARG A 3 -1.94 -26.15 18.80
CA ARG A 3 -1.68 -27.24 17.82
C ARG A 3 -2.73 -28.35 17.84
N THR A 4 -3.75 -28.24 18.68
CA THR A 4 -4.77 -29.29 18.91
C THR A 4 -5.95 -29.20 17.92
N GLY A 5 -6.38 -27.99 17.51
CA GLY A 5 -7.58 -27.83 16.68
C GLY A 5 -7.52 -28.42 15.26
N LYS A 6 -6.33 -28.56 14.65
CA LYS A 6 -6.22 -29.16 13.29
C LYS A 6 -6.43 -30.67 13.26
N LYS A 7 -6.11 -31.37 14.35
CA LYS A 7 -6.33 -32.83 14.43
C LYS A 7 -7.81 -33.13 14.60
N ASP A 8 -8.50 -32.40 15.47
CA ASP A 8 -9.93 -32.63 15.75
C ASP A 8 -10.82 -32.44 14.51
N VAL A 9 -10.50 -31.45 13.66
CA VAL A 9 -11.25 -31.23 12.40
C VAL A 9 -11.04 -32.36 11.38
N ILE A 10 -9.82 -32.90 11.28
CA ILE A 10 -9.54 -34.02 10.36
C ILE A 10 -10.21 -35.30 10.87
N THR A 11 -10.15 -35.58 12.17
CA THR A 11 -10.81 -36.74 12.77
C THR A 11 -12.33 -36.65 12.61
N LEU A 12 -12.90 -35.46 12.76
CA LEU A 12 -14.34 -35.23 12.58
C LEU A 12 -14.77 -35.39 11.11
N LEU A 13 -13.97 -34.93 10.15
CA LEU A 13 -14.23 -35.14 8.72
C LEU A 13 -14.14 -36.62 8.33
N LEU A 14 -13.16 -37.35 8.86
CA LEU A 14 -13.03 -38.79 8.63
C LEU A 14 -14.22 -39.55 9.25
N PHE A 15 -14.62 -39.20 10.47
CA PHE A 15 -15.76 -39.81 11.14
C PHE A 15 -17.08 -39.55 10.39
N LEU A 16 -17.29 -38.31 9.93
CA LEU A 16 -18.43 -37.94 9.10
C LEU A 16 -18.44 -38.71 7.77
N GLY A 17 -17.27 -38.85 7.12
CA GLY A 17 -17.11 -39.63 5.90
C GLY A 17 -17.47 -41.11 6.09
N ILE A 18 -17.06 -41.70 7.23
CA ILE A 18 -17.40 -43.09 7.58
C ILE A 18 -18.91 -43.25 7.80
N ILE A 19 -19.55 -42.31 8.49
CA ILE A 19 -21.01 -42.33 8.70
C ILE A 19 -21.76 -42.25 7.36
N ILE A 20 -21.31 -41.39 6.44
CA ILE A 20 -21.92 -41.24 5.11
C ILE A 20 -21.78 -42.53 4.30
N ILE A 21 -20.60 -43.15 4.29
CA ILE A 21 -20.37 -44.43 3.61
C ILE A 21 -21.25 -45.53 4.21
N ALA A 22 -21.32 -45.62 5.54
CA ALA A 22 -22.17 -46.59 6.23
C ALA A 22 -23.67 -46.37 5.90
N ALA A 23 -24.13 -45.12 5.86
CA ALA A 23 -25.50 -44.78 5.49
C ALA A 23 -25.82 -45.18 4.04
N ILE A 24 -24.88 -44.98 3.10
CA ILE A 24 -25.02 -45.42 1.70
C ILE A 24 -25.13 -46.94 1.62
N ILE A 25 -24.26 -47.68 2.33
CA ILE A 25 -24.28 -49.16 2.34
C ILE A 25 -25.61 -49.69 2.91
N LEU A 26 -26.08 -49.12 4.03
CA LEU A 26 -27.36 -49.52 4.64
C LEU A 26 -28.56 -49.21 3.73
N LEU A 27 -28.55 -48.07 3.01
CA LEU A 27 -29.60 -47.71 2.06
C LEU A 27 -29.65 -48.65 0.84
N VAL A 28 -28.50 -49.09 0.36
CA VAL A 28 -28.41 -50.08 -0.74
C VAL A 28 -28.89 -51.45 -0.27
N GLN A 29 -28.51 -51.88 0.93
CA GLN A 29 -28.95 -53.17 1.49
C GLN A 29 -30.46 -53.21 1.79
N ALA A 30 -31.06 -52.08 2.17
CA ALA A 30 -32.50 -51.96 2.41
C ALA A 30 -33.35 -51.92 1.13
N GLY A 31 -32.76 -52.05 -0.07
CA GLY A 31 -33.49 -52.02 -1.34
C GLY A 31 -34.00 -50.64 -1.76
N HIS A 32 -33.60 -49.58 -1.04
CA HIS A 32 -34.00 -48.19 -1.31
C HIS A 32 -32.95 -47.41 -2.10
N ALA A 33 -32.22 -48.08 -3.00
CA ALA A 33 -31.16 -47.44 -3.80
C ALA A 33 -31.64 -46.19 -4.58
N GLY A 34 -32.92 -46.11 -4.92
CA GLY A 34 -33.53 -44.92 -5.53
C GLY A 34 -33.45 -43.65 -4.68
N TRP A 35 -33.32 -43.75 -3.36
CA TRP A 35 -33.17 -42.58 -2.48
C TRP A 35 -31.79 -41.93 -2.57
N LEU A 36 -30.78 -42.65 -3.07
CA LEU A 36 -29.46 -42.06 -3.36
C LEU A 36 -29.54 -40.96 -4.42
N PHE A 37 -30.52 -41.04 -5.34
CA PHE A 37 -30.78 -39.97 -6.32
C PHE A 37 -31.22 -38.66 -5.68
N PHE A 38 -31.81 -38.66 -4.48
CA PHE A 38 -32.19 -37.44 -3.77
C PHE A 38 -31.12 -37.00 -2.77
N LEU A 39 -30.40 -37.95 -2.18
CA LEU A 39 -29.38 -37.67 -1.16
C LEU A 39 -28.15 -36.96 -1.77
N VAL A 40 -27.69 -37.39 -2.95
CA VAL A 40 -26.51 -36.80 -3.61
C VAL A 40 -26.75 -35.33 -4.03
N PRO A 41 -27.86 -34.99 -4.73
CA PRO A 41 -28.14 -33.58 -5.06
C PRO A 41 -28.38 -32.72 -3.82
N THR A 42 -29.08 -33.25 -2.81
CA THR A 42 -29.31 -32.52 -1.55
C THR A 42 -27.99 -32.20 -0.85
N TRP A 43 -27.06 -33.15 -0.80
CA TRP A 43 -25.73 -32.93 -0.24
C TRP A 43 -24.92 -31.91 -1.06
N LEU A 44 -24.99 -31.94 -2.39
CA LEU A 44 -24.35 -30.94 -3.24
C LEU A 44 -24.92 -29.54 -3.00
N VAL A 45 -26.24 -29.41 -2.82
CA VAL A 45 -26.90 -28.13 -2.52
C VAL A 45 -26.50 -27.62 -1.14
N PHE A 46 -26.53 -28.46 -0.10
CA PHE A 46 -26.07 -28.06 1.24
C PHE A 46 -24.58 -27.73 1.26
N GLY A 47 -23.75 -28.48 0.53
CA GLY A 47 -22.34 -28.20 0.35
C GLY A 47 -22.09 -26.85 -0.32
N ALA A 48 -22.85 -26.55 -1.39
CA ALA A 48 -22.79 -25.26 -2.07
C ALA A 48 -23.25 -24.12 -1.15
N ILE A 49 -24.36 -24.27 -0.43
CA ILE A 49 -24.87 -23.25 0.52
C ILE A 49 -23.86 -23.00 1.65
N SER A 50 -23.31 -24.06 2.23
CA SER A 50 -22.26 -23.96 3.26
C SER A 50 -21.03 -23.25 2.70
N PHE A 51 -20.60 -23.60 1.48
CA PHE A 51 -19.50 -22.92 0.82
C PHE A 51 -19.78 -21.42 0.62
N CYS A 52 -20.98 -21.06 0.16
CA CYS A 52 -21.40 -19.67 0.03
C CYS A 52 -21.39 -18.92 1.37
N PHE A 53 -21.80 -19.59 2.46
CA PHE A 53 -21.84 -19.01 3.81
C PHE A 53 -20.43 -18.76 4.39
N TRP A 54 -19.51 -19.70 4.21
CA TRP A 54 -18.14 -19.59 4.74
C TRP A 54 -17.20 -18.76 3.84
N PHE A 55 -17.54 -18.59 2.56
CA PHE A 55 -16.75 -17.84 1.59
C PHE A 55 -17.58 -16.76 0.85
N PRO A 56 -18.18 -15.79 1.55
CA PRO A 56 -19.05 -14.78 0.95
C PRO A 56 -18.32 -13.89 -0.09
N ASP A 57 -17.02 -13.69 0.10
CA ASP A 57 -16.17 -12.87 -0.78
C ASP A 57 -15.90 -13.50 -2.17
N VAL A 58 -16.17 -14.79 -2.34
CA VAL A 58 -15.99 -15.48 -3.62
C VAL A 58 -17.14 -15.17 -4.59
N ILE A 59 -18.31 -14.78 -4.08
CA ILE A 59 -19.56 -14.65 -4.85
C ILE A 59 -19.94 -13.19 -5.08
N SER A 60 -19.53 -12.27 -4.20
CA SER A 60 -19.94 -10.86 -4.20
C SER A 60 -19.31 -9.99 -5.30
N GLN A 61 -18.50 -10.55 -6.22
CA GLN A 61 -17.85 -9.79 -7.29
C GLN A 61 -18.57 -9.97 -8.65
N PRO A 62 -18.84 -8.87 -9.40
CA PRO A 62 -19.59 -8.94 -10.65
C PRO A 62 -18.96 -9.89 -11.68
N LEU A 63 -19.82 -10.59 -12.41
CA LEU A 63 -19.47 -11.54 -13.47
C LEU A 63 -18.91 -10.79 -14.68
N ASN A 64 -17.57 -10.74 -14.77
CA ASN A 64 -16.88 -10.28 -15.97
C ASN A 64 -16.61 -11.51 -16.87
N PRO A 65 -17.17 -11.58 -18.09
CA PRO A 65 -17.21 -12.82 -18.89
C PRO A 65 -15.83 -13.33 -19.35
N SER A 66 -14.78 -12.51 -19.32
CA SER A 66 -13.41 -12.91 -19.70
C SER A 66 -12.63 -13.66 -18.59
N GLY A 67 -13.20 -13.81 -17.39
CA GLY A 67 -12.50 -14.29 -16.19
C GLY A 67 -12.93 -15.65 -15.63
N ILE A 68 -13.75 -16.43 -16.32
CA ILE A 68 -14.35 -17.65 -15.73
C ILE A 68 -13.27 -18.70 -15.36
N PHE A 69 -12.18 -18.79 -16.13
CA PHE A 69 -11.07 -19.71 -15.86
C PHE A 69 -10.02 -19.19 -14.87
N SER A 70 -9.94 -17.87 -14.62
CA SER A 70 -9.07 -17.31 -13.59
C SER A 70 -9.67 -17.39 -12.17
N ARG A 71 -10.96 -17.79 -12.07
CA ARG A 71 -11.78 -17.82 -10.84
C ARG A 71 -11.93 -19.21 -10.20
N LEU A 72 -11.34 -20.27 -10.78
CA LEU A 72 -11.33 -21.64 -10.25
C LEU A 72 -10.03 -22.07 -9.51
N PRO A 73 -9.19 -21.19 -8.92
CA PRO A 73 -7.93 -21.64 -8.32
C PRO A 73 -8.11 -22.44 -7.02
N PHE A 74 -9.29 -22.40 -6.37
CA PHE A 74 -9.53 -23.14 -5.14
C PHE A 74 -9.57 -24.66 -5.35
N ILE A 75 -10.23 -25.13 -6.42
CA ILE A 75 -10.37 -26.56 -6.72
C ILE A 75 -9.01 -27.17 -7.10
N TRP A 76 -8.14 -26.41 -7.76
CA TRP A 76 -6.80 -26.87 -8.15
C TRP A 76 -5.79 -26.86 -6.99
N ASN A 77 -6.04 -26.11 -5.91
CA ASN A 77 -5.15 -26.04 -4.76
C ASN A 77 -5.26 -27.26 -3.82
N ILE A 78 -6.43 -27.92 -3.79
CA ILE A 78 -6.63 -29.16 -3.03
C ILE A 78 -5.80 -30.31 -3.65
N ALA A 79 -5.55 -30.26 -4.96
CA ALA A 79 -4.79 -31.25 -5.71
C ALA A 79 -3.28 -30.97 -5.74
N GLY A 80 -2.64 -30.53 -4.64
CA GLY A 80 -1.19 -30.68 -4.39
C GLY A 80 -0.16 -30.19 -5.43
N PHE A 81 -0.56 -29.55 -6.54
CA PHE A 81 0.33 -29.10 -7.61
C PHE A 81 0.93 -27.73 -7.23
N LEU A 82 1.90 -27.80 -6.33
CA LEU A 82 2.68 -26.74 -5.70
C LEU A 82 3.13 -25.64 -6.68
N SER A 83 2.33 -24.59 -6.82
CA SER A 83 2.83 -23.27 -7.20
C SER A 83 2.92 -22.43 -5.93
N PRO A 84 4.04 -21.73 -5.67
CA PRO A 84 4.16 -20.89 -4.49
C PRO A 84 3.05 -19.83 -4.50
N LEU A 85 2.20 -19.84 -3.48
CA LEU A 85 1.23 -18.77 -3.23
C LEU A 85 1.99 -17.51 -2.85
N TYR A 86 1.79 -16.45 -3.61
CA TYR A 86 2.27 -15.12 -3.24
C TYR A 86 1.16 -14.35 -2.56
N ILE A 87 1.53 -13.60 -1.53
CA ILE A 87 0.58 -12.84 -0.72
C ILE A 87 0.97 -11.37 -0.81
N VAL A 88 -0.01 -10.54 -1.20
CA VAL A 88 0.04 -9.08 -1.10
C VAL A 88 -0.80 -8.69 0.11
N GLN A 89 -0.15 -8.09 1.10
CA GLN A 89 -0.79 -7.65 2.35
C GLN A 89 -0.29 -6.28 2.73
N SER A 90 -1.20 -5.37 3.12
CA SER A 90 -0.88 -3.98 3.43
C SER A 90 -0.10 -3.27 2.33
N GLY A 91 -0.37 -3.60 1.06
CA GLY A 91 0.35 -3.07 -0.10
C GLY A 91 1.78 -3.57 -0.28
N LYS A 92 2.19 -4.58 0.49
CA LYS A 92 3.54 -5.18 0.43
C LYS A 92 3.47 -6.62 -0.01
N LEU A 93 4.51 -7.07 -0.71
CA LEU A 93 4.66 -8.48 -1.01
C LEU A 93 5.48 -9.15 0.10
N GLN A 94 5.05 -10.33 0.56
CA GLN A 94 5.68 -11.03 1.69
C GLN A 94 7.11 -11.57 1.40
N ARG A 95 7.74 -11.18 0.28
CA ARG A 95 9.07 -11.58 -0.20
C ARG A 95 9.72 -10.40 -0.92
N ASP A 96 11.05 -10.35 -0.95
CA ASP A 96 11.90 -9.37 -1.66
C ASP A 96 11.77 -9.44 -3.20
N TYR A 97 10.58 -9.67 -3.72
CA TYR A 97 10.29 -9.87 -5.14
C TYR A 97 10.81 -8.74 -6.03
N PHE A 98 10.68 -7.50 -5.57
CA PHE A 98 11.17 -6.33 -6.30
C PHE A 98 12.71 -6.21 -6.29
N LEU A 99 13.41 -6.90 -5.37
CA LEU A 99 14.87 -6.92 -5.32
C LEU A 99 15.47 -8.08 -6.13
N LEU A 100 14.64 -9.04 -6.58
CA LEU A 100 15.10 -10.18 -7.35
C LEU A 100 15.35 -9.77 -8.80
N LYS A 101 16.60 -9.91 -9.26
CA LYS A 101 16.98 -9.73 -10.68
C LYS A 101 16.14 -10.59 -11.63
N ASN A 102 15.83 -11.82 -11.21
CA ASN A 102 14.95 -12.73 -11.93
C ASN A 102 13.66 -12.90 -11.15
N LYS A 103 12.59 -12.25 -11.60
CA LYS A 103 11.29 -12.33 -10.95
C LYS A 103 10.75 -13.77 -11.01
N PRO A 104 10.35 -14.36 -9.87
CA PRO A 104 9.81 -15.71 -9.87
C PRO A 104 8.49 -15.75 -10.63
N ARG A 105 8.21 -16.87 -11.29
CA ARG A 105 6.93 -17.09 -11.97
C ARG A 105 5.84 -17.24 -10.90
N ILE A 106 5.07 -16.17 -10.71
CA ILE A 106 3.88 -16.19 -9.85
C ILE A 106 2.75 -16.78 -10.68
N ARG A 107 2.22 -17.91 -10.22
CA ARG A 107 0.98 -18.48 -10.79
C ARG A 107 -0.24 -18.15 -9.94
N LEU A 108 -0.07 -18.15 -8.62
CA LEU A 108 -1.14 -17.88 -7.69
C LEU A 108 -0.79 -16.68 -6.81
N LEU A 109 -1.67 -15.69 -6.80
CA LEU A 109 -1.56 -14.46 -6.04
C LEU A 109 -2.81 -14.31 -5.18
N TYR A 110 -2.63 -14.10 -3.89
CA TYR A 110 -3.69 -13.69 -2.98
C TYR A 110 -3.45 -12.25 -2.54
N ILE A 111 -4.44 -11.40 -2.77
CA ILE A 111 -4.41 -9.98 -2.42
C ILE A 111 -5.39 -9.77 -1.28
N TYR A 112 -4.89 -9.27 -0.13
CA TYR A 112 -5.73 -8.96 1.02
C TYR A 112 -6.74 -7.83 0.73
N PRO A 113 -7.86 -7.74 1.47
CA PRO A 113 -8.90 -6.72 1.29
C PRO A 113 -8.41 -5.26 1.30
N ASP A 114 -7.31 -4.98 1.99
CA ASP A 114 -6.72 -3.65 2.14
C ASP A 114 -5.65 -3.33 1.09
N SER A 115 -5.53 -4.17 0.06
CA SER A 115 -4.42 -4.17 -0.87
C SER A 115 -4.90 -4.33 -2.32
N ALA A 116 -4.07 -3.86 -3.24
CA ALA A 116 -4.20 -4.13 -4.66
C ALA A 116 -2.82 -4.12 -5.34
N ALA A 117 -2.76 -4.68 -6.54
CA ALA A 117 -1.52 -4.85 -7.28
C ALA A 117 -1.72 -4.51 -8.76
N VAL A 118 -0.72 -3.86 -9.36
CA VAL A 118 -0.65 -3.66 -10.80
C VAL A 118 0.14 -4.79 -11.42
N ILE A 119 -0.46 -5.45 -12.39
CA ILE A 119 0.18 -6.50 -13.17
C ILE A 119 0.56 -5.94 -14.52
N GLN A 120 1.75 -6.31 -14.99
CA GLN A 120 2.27 -6.00 -16.31
C GLN A 120 2.41 -7.28 -17.12
N ALA A 121 1.87 -7.26 -18.35
CA ALA A 121 2.10 -8.29 -19.35
C ALA A 121 3.39 -8.00 -20.15
N LYS A 122 3.85 -9.01 -20.90
CA LYS A 122 5.03 -8.93 -21.77
C LYS A 122 4.97 -7.84 -22.84
N ASP A 123 3.78 -7.52 -23.30
CA ASP A 123 3.50 -6.46 -24.26
C ASP A 123 3.50 -5.06 -23.62
N GLY A 124 3.76 -4.97 -22.31
CA GLY A 124 3.74 -3.73 -21.56
C GLY A 124 2.36 -3.32 -21.06
N GLN A 125 1.28 -4.03 -21.45
CA GLN A 125 -0.06 -3.70 -20.97
C GLN A 125 -0.16 -3.93 -19.47
N LYS A 126 -0.77 -2.98 -18.77
CA LYS A 126 -0.98 -3.06 -17.32
C LYS A 126 -2.45 -3.02 -16.95
N TRP A 127 -2.80 -3.76 -15.92
CA TRP A 127 -4.12 -3.70 -15.30
C TRP A 127 -4.02 -3.90 -13.79
N VAL A 128 -5.02 -3.42 -13.09
CA VAL A 128 -5.09 -3.47 -11.63
C VAL A 128 -5.83 -4.73 -11.21
N LEU A 129 -5.24 -5.49 -10.29
CA LEU A 129 -5.89 -6.57 -9.57
C LEU A 129 -6.28 -6.10 -8.16
N GLN A 130 -7.57 -6.24 -7.86
CA GLN A 130 -8.12 -5.93 -6.55
C GLN A 130 -7.97 -7.11 -5.58
N SER A 131 -8.44 -6.97 -4.34
CA SER A 131 -8.40 -8.04 -3.35
C SER A 131 -9.10 -9.32 -3.82
N GLY A 132 -8.54 -10.47 -3.45
CA GLY A 132 -9.04 -11.79 -3.82
C GLY A 132 -7.94 -12.74 -4.30
N PHE A 133 -8.35 -13.92 -4.77
CA PHE A 133 -7.46 -14.91 -5.39
C PHE A 133 -7.36 -14.66 -6.89
N HIS A 134 -6.13 -14.60 -7.39
CA HIS A 134 -5.84 -14.35 -8.78
C HIS A 134 -4.87 -15.39 -9.32
N TYR A 135 -5.18 -15.89 -10.52
CA TYR A 135 -4.24 -16.68 -11.30
C TYR A 135 -3.47 -15.78 -12.27
N LEU A 136 -2.17 -15.70 -12.09
CA LEU A 136 -1.27 -15.01 -13.01
C LEU A 136 -0.74 -16.02 -14.04
N GLY A 137 -1.07 -15.77 -15.31
CA GLY A 137 -0.56 -16.56 -16.43
C GLY A 137 0.96 -16.47 -16.56
N CYS A 138 1.55 -17.41 -17.30
CA CYS A 138 2.95 -17.34 -17.68
C CYS A 138 3.22 -15.98 -18.37
N HIS A 139 4.27 -15.28 -17.92
CA HIS A 139 4.71 -13.98 -18.46
C HIS A 139 3.97 -12.72 -17.99
N LYS A 140 3.24 -12.83 -16.88
CA LYS A 140 2.70 -11.68 -16.16
C LYS A 140 3.55 -11.43 -14.91
N GLU A 141 3.89 -10.18 -14.66
CA GLU A 141 4.72 -9.76 -13.52
C GLU A 141 3.99 -8.74 -12.67
N ILE A 142 4.30 -8.71 -11.38
CA ILE A 142 3.82 -7.66 -10.49
C ILE A 142 4.73 -6.45 -10.69
N SER A 143 4.15 -5.33 -11.12
CA SER A 143 4.89 -4.08 -11.32
C SER A 143 4.82 -3.19 -10.08
N LEU A 144 3.63 -3.08 -9.48
CA LEU A 144 3.39 -2.26 -8.29
C LEU A 144 2.46 -2.97 -7.31
N CYS A 145 2.67 -2.75 -6.01
CA CYS A 145 1.74 -3.13 -4.96
C CYS A 145 1.38 -1.88 -4.14
N PHE A 146 0.13 -1.80 -3.67
CA PHE A 146 -0.31 -0.66 -2.89
C PHE A 146 -1.40 -1.02 -1.88
N LYS A 147 -1.42 -0.22 -0.81
CA LYS A 147 -2.41 -0.31 0.25
C LYS A 147 -3.55 0.64 -0.10
N THR A 148 -4.77 0.12 -0.19
CA THR A 148 -5.95 0.88 -0.59
C THR A 148 -6.51 1.74 0.55
N GLY A 149 -6.29 1.33 1.80
CA GLY A 149 -6.71 2.05 3.00
C GLY A 149 -5.85 3.27 3.34
N ILE A 150 -6.00 3.77 4.57
CA ILE A 150 -5.27 4.94 5.06
C ILE A 150 -3.77 4.63 5.14
N ASN A 151 -2.98 5.49 4.51
CA ASN A 151 -1.53 5.50 4.58
C ASN A 151 -1.08 6.69 5.43
N GLN A 152 -0.05 6.48 6.24
CA GLN A 152 0.55 7.53 7.06
C GLN A 152 2.05 7.32 7.20
N PHE A 153 2.79 8.41 7.21
CA PHE A 153 4.23 8.41 7.49
C PHE A 153 4.66 9.76 8.07
N VAL A 154 5.87 9.79 8.65
CA VAL A 154 6.44 10.99 9.29
C VAL A 154 7.69 11.42 8.52
N ILE A 155 7.77 12.72 8.24
CA ILE A 155 8.93 13.39 7.66
C ILE A 155 9.65 14.15 8.79
N GLY A 156 10.94 13.86 8.98
CA GLY A 156 11.76 14.51 10.01
C GLY A 156 11.97 13.67 11.28
N PRO A 157 12.43 14.30 12.38
CA PRO A 157 12.54 13.64 13.68
C PRO A 157 11.18 13.14 14.17
N LEU A 158 11.17 12.06 14.96
CA LEU A 158 9.95 11.64 15.65
C LEU A 158 9.65 12.61 16.80
N ALA A 159 8.40 12.69 17.25
CA ALA A 159 7.99 13.63 18.30
C ALA A 159 8.81 13.48 19.61
N GLU A 160 9.26 12.26 19.92
CA GLU A 160 10.05 11.92 21.10
C GLU A 160 11.56 12.19 20.94
N GLU A 161 11.99 12.55 19.72
CA GLU A 161 13.40 12.71 19.35
C GLU A 161 13.76 14.18 19.19
N ASN A 162 14.39 14.76 20.21
CA ASN A 162 14.97 16.09 20.07
C ASN A 162 16.19 16.03 19.11
N PRO A 163 16.18 16.75 17.98
CA PRO A 163 17.27 16.74 17.01
C PRO A 163 18.53 17.47 17.51
N PHE A 164 18.43 18.26 18.58
CA PHE A 164 19.57 18.93 19.20
C PHE A 164 20.33 18.03 20.20
N ASP A 165 19.70 16.98 20.71
CA ASP A 165 20.34 16.09 21.67
C ASP A 165 21.55 15.36 21.06
N GLN A 166 22.59 15.19 21.85
CA GLN A 166 23.68 14.27 21.53
C GLN A 166 23.22 12.81 21.62
N LYS A 167 24.11 11.87 21.27
CA LYS A 167 23.84 10.43 21.39
C LYS A 167 23.59 10.09 22.86
N ARG A 168 22.49 9.39 23.15
CA ARG A 168 22.21 8.93 24.52
C ARG A 168 23.10 7.73 24.87
N SER A 169 23.38 7.53 26.15
CA SER A 169 24.22 6.42 26.63
C SER A 169 23.63 5.05 26.27
N SER A 170 22.31 4.91 26.34
CA SER A 170 21.57 3.69 26.00
C SER A 170 21.25 3.53 24.49
N GLU A 171 21.54 4.54 23.67
CA GLU A 171 21.20 4.52 22.23
C GLU A 171 22.30 3.81 21.43
N SER A 172 21.92 2.95 20.49
CA SER A 172 22.88 2.35 19.54
C SER A 172 23.39 3.38 18.54
N TYR A 173 24.57 3.14 17.94
CA TYR A 173 25.09 4.06 16.93
C TYR A 173 24.18 4.14 15.69
N THR A 174 23.56 3.02 15.30
CA THR A 174 22.64 2.95 14.15
C THR A 174 21.36 3.74 14.40
N ALA A 175 20.80 3.67 15.62
CA ALA A 175 19.64 4.46 16.02
C ALA A 175 19.97 5.96 16.00
N TYR A 176 21.11 6.35 16.60
CA TYR A 176 21.58 7.73 16.60
C TYR A 176 21.81 8.27 15.18
N HIS A 177 22.48 7.51 14.33
CA HIS A 177 22.73 7.89 12.95
C HIS A 177 21.42 8.05 12.16
N SER A 178 20.48 7.11 12.32
CA SER A 178 19.15 7.18 11.68
C SER A 178 18.35 8.39 12.14
N ARG A 179 18.41 8.73 13.43
CA ARG A 179 17.81 9.95 14.01
C ARG A 179 18.42 11.22 13.38
N ARG A 180 19.75 11.27 13.25
CA ARG A 180 20.47 12.38 12.61
C ARG A 180 20.10 12.53 11.13
N LEU A 181 20.05 11.44 10.37
CA LEU A 181 19.67 11.48 8.96
C LEU A 181 18.24 12.00 8.78
N ARG A 182 17.29 11.55 9.61
CA ARG A 182 15.90 12.04 9.57
C ARG A 182 15.81 13.53 9.90
N ALA A 183 16.52 13.99 10.93
CA ALA A 183 16.60 15.41 11.25
C ALA A 183 17.21 16.23 10.11
N GLN A 184 18.27 15.74 9.46
CA GLN A 184 18.93 16.45 8.36
C GLN A 184 18.01 16.70 7.16
N LYS A 185 17.08 15.77 6.85
CA LYS A 185 16.14 15.93 5.73
C LYS A 185 15.27 17.18 5.83
N VAL A 186 14.89 17.56 7.06
CA VAL A 186 13.98 18.68 7.33
C VAL A 186 14.69 19.88 7.94
N LYS A 187 16.03 19.85 7.99
CA LYS A 187 16.82 20.94 8.56
C LYS A 187 16.61 22.18 7.70
N THR A 188 16.09 23.24 8.30
CA THR A 188 15.87 24.52 7.64
C THR A 188 16.51 25.63 8.46
N TYR A 189 16.80 26.75 7.82
CA TYR A 189 17.26 27.97 8.48
C TYR A 189 16.21 29.06 8.30
N THR A 190 15.94 29.78 9.38
CA THR A 190 15.16 31.03 9.32
C THR A 190 15.95 32.14 8.63
N LYS A 191 15.28 33.25 8.34
CA LYS A 191 15.91 34.47 7.80
C LYS A 191 17.04 34.99 8.69
N ASP A 192 16.88 34.90 10.01
CA ASP A 192 17.90 35.23 11.01
C ASP A 192 18.87 34.07 11.32
N SER A 193 18.99 33.11 10.39
CA SER A 193 19.96 32.00 10.42
C SER A 193 19.85 31.03 11.60
N ARG A 194 18.68 30.94 12.25
CA ARG A 194 18.44 29.93 13.26
C ARG A 194 18.02 28.61 12.65
N VAL A 195 18.55 27.53 13.21
CA VAL A 195 18.20 26.17 12.76
C VAL A 195 16.82 25.78 13.27
N ILE A 196 16.00 25.25 12.37
CA ILE A 196 14.70 24.65 12.64
C ILE A 196 14.66 23.23 12.12
N PHE A 197 13.97 22.39 12.88
CA PHE A 197 13.57 21.05 12.48
C PHE A 197 12.07 20.90 12.70
N ALA A 198 11.36 20.35 11.72
CA ALA A 198 9.94 20.04 11.84
C ALA A 198 9.71 18.53 11.79
N SER A 199 8.77 18.04 12.60
CA SER A 199 8.18 16.71 12.46
C SER A 199 6.85 16.86 11.75
N LEU A 200 6.77 16.43 10.51
CA LEU A 200 5.58 16.56 9.67
C LEU A 200 4.96 15.19 9.46
N ARG A 201 3.70 15.01 9.87
CA ARG A 201 2.93 13.79 9.63
C ARG A 201 2.10 13.93 8.37
N VAL A 202 2.26 13.01 7.44
CA VAL A 202 1.48 12.95 6.20
C VAL A 202 0.48 11.82 6.32
N VAL A 203 -0.78 12.10 6.01
CA VAL A 203 -1.86 11.12 5.97
C VAL A 203 -2.57 11.23 4.62
N TYR A 204 -2.67 10.12 3.91
CA TYR A 204 -3.31 10.09 2.59
C TYR A 204 -4.08 8.80 2.36
N LEU A 205 -5.02 8.87 1.42
CA LEU A 205 -5.86 7.76 0.99
C LEU A 205 -5.76 7.64 -0.53
N LEU A 206 -5.57 6.42 -1.03
CA LEU A 206 -5.50 6.16 -2.46
C LEU A 206 -6.84 5.71 -3.06
N SER A 207 -7.73 5.09 -2.26
CA SER A 207 -9.08 4.73 -2.71
C SER A 207 -10.13 5.21 -1.71
N SER A 208 -11.11 5.97 -2.20
CA SER A 208 -12.20 6.50 -1.36
C SER A 208 -13.25 5.45 -0.98
N SER A 209 -13.28 4.30 -1.65
CA SER A 209 -14.34 3.33 -1.45
C SER A 209 -13.79 2.04 -0.85
N GLY A 210 -14.30 1.69 0.33
CA GLY A 210 -14.34 0.31 0.83
C GLY A 210 -15.30 -0.58 0.02
N LYS A 211 -15.71 -0.14 -1.18
CA LYS A 211 -16.55 -0.89 -2.11
C LYS A 211 -15.69 -1.27 -3.31
N GLN A 212 -15.28 -2.54 -3.32
CA GLN A 212 -14.81 -3.22 -4.52
C GLN A 212 -15.80 -2.94 -5.66
N GLY A 213 -15.36 -2.26 -6.74
CA GLY A 213 -16.13 -2.22 -7.99
C GLY A 213 -16.36 -0.87 -8.65
N GLU A 214 -15.98 0.28 -8.07
CA GLU A 214 -16.10 1.56 -8.79
C GLU A 214 -14.89 1.82 -9.69
N GLU A 215 -15.17 2.08 -10.97
CA GLU A 215 -14.20 2.37 -12.05
C GLU A 215 -13.22 3.49 -11.69
N SER A 216 -13.62 4.43 -10.82
CA SER A 216 -12.81 5.56 -10.34
C SER A 216 -11.54 5.14 -9.57
N GLY A 217 -11.59 4.06 -8.78
CA GLY A 217 -10.40 3.56 -8.08
C GLY A 217 -9.40 2.96 -9.06
N ASN A 218 -9.89 2.21 -10.06
CA ASN A 218 -9.05 1.64 -11.09
C ASN A 218 -8.41 2.72 -11.96
N ASP A 219 -9.13 3.82 -12.26
CA ASP A 219 -8.61 4.96 -13.02
C ASP A 219 -7.44 5.65 -12.31
N LEU A 220 -7.57 5.95 -11.00
CA LEU A 220 -6.47 6.54 -10.23
C LEU A 220 -5.24 5.62 -10.16
N PHE A 221 -5.44 4.31 -9.95
CA PHE A 221 -4.32 3.37 -9.91
C PHE A 221 -3.66 3.17 -11.29
N GLN A 222 -4.44 3.23 -12.37
CA GLN A 222 -3.91 3.22 -13.72
C GLN A 222 -3.12 4.49 -14.03
N LYS A 223 -3.65 5.66 -13.68
CA LYS A 223 -2.98 6.97 -13.85
C LYS A 223 -1.67 7.03 -13.08
N ILE A 224 -1.70 6.69 -11.78
CA ILE A 224 -0.49 6.59 -10.95
C ILE A 224 0.51 5.60 -11.57
N SER A 225 0.04 4.44 -12.05
CA SER A 225 0.92 3.47 -12.68
C SER A 225 1.53 3.98 -13.98
N ALA A 226 0.80 4.78 -14.78
CA ALA A 226 1.31 5.39 -16.01
C ALA A 226 2.38 6.44 -15.72
N ASP A 227 2.17 7.30 -14.72
CA ASP A 227 3.17 8.30 -14.31
C ASP A 227 4.46 7.64 -13.83
N PHE A 228 4.35 6.57 -13.04
CA PHE A 228 5.53 5.85 -12.56
C PHE A 228 6.21 4.97 -13.63
N GLN A 229 5.51 4.63 -14.73
CA GLN A 229 6.16 4.04 -15.91
C GLN A 229 7.14 5.01 -16.57
N GLN A 230 6.76 6.28 -16.71
CA GLN A 230 7.65 7.30 -17.30
C GLN A 230 8.92 7.48 -16.46
N MET A 231 8.84 7.19 -15.16
CA MET A 231 9.98 7.25 -14.25
C MET A 231 10.76 5.92 -14.11
N ASN A 232 10.34 4.87 -14.83
CA ASN A 232 10.90 3.52 -14.75
C ASN A 232 11.01 2.98 -13.30
N ARG A 233 10.02 3.32 -12.46
CA ARG A 233 9.97 2.91 -11.05
C ARG A 233 9.05 1.69 -10.89
N GLU A 234 9.60 0.60 -10.36
CA GLU A 234 8.84 -0.57 -9.91
C GLU A 234 8.99 -0.72 -8.39
N GLY A 235 7.99 -1.28 -7.71
CA GLY A 235 8.08 -1.52 -6.27
C GLY A 235 6.79 -1.33 -5.46
N GLU A 236 6.99 -1.17 -4.16
CA GLU A 236 5.93 -0.78 -3.24
C GLU A 236 5.57 0.69 -3.49
N LEU A 237 4.35 0.96 -3.96
CA LEU A 237 3.90 2.31 -4.31
C LEU A 237 4.01 3.28 -3.13
N ALA A 238 3.80 2.78 -1.91
CA ALA A 238 3.92 3.57 -0.69
C ALA A 238 5.30 4.24 -0.59
N GLN A 239 6.39 3.51 -0.86
CA GLN A 239 7.75 4.07 -0.78
C GLN A 239 7.98 5.15 -1.83
N ILE A 240 7.47 4.93 -3.05
CA ILE A 240 7.61 5.86 -4.16
C ILE A 240 6.83 7.15 -3.89
N LEU A 241 5.58 7.03 -3.44
CA LEU A 241 4.75 8.17 -3.06
C LEU A 241 5.31 8.90 -1.83
N GLU A 242 5.82 8.18 -0.85
CA GLU A 242 6.50 8.76 0.31
C GLU A 242 7.69 9.61 -0.12
N GLU A 243 8.55 9.12 -1.02
CA GLU A 243 9.69 9.87 -1.56
C GLU A 243 9.22 11.15 -2.27
N TYR A 244 8.20 11.02 -3.13
CA TYR A 244 7.62 12.14 -3.89
C TYR A 244 7.02 13.22 -2.97
N PHE A 245 6.11 12.84 -2.07
CA PHE A 245 5.49 13.77 -1.12
C PHE A 245 6.51 14.39 -0.18
N THR A 246 7.47 13.60 0.32
CA THR A 246 8.53 14.07 1.20
C THR A 246 9.31 15.22 0.57
N ARG A 247 9.78 15.03 -0.67
CA ARG A 247 10.55 16.05 -1.38
C ARG A 247 9.74 17.33 -1.55
N ARG A 248 8.50 17.21 -2.02
CA ARG A 248 7.65 18.38 -2.29
C ARG A 248 7.30 19.16 -1.02
N ILE A 249 6.96 18.45 0.07
CA ILE A 249 6.63 19.07 1.35
C ILE A 249 7.85 19.78 1.94
N ILE A 250 9.03 19.15 1.88
CA ILE A 250 10.28 19.78 2.35
C ILE A 250 10.60 21.04 1.56
N ASP A 251 10.47 21.02 0.24
CA ASP A 251 10.72 22.19 -0.60
C ASP A 251 9.79 23.35 -0.24
N LEU A 252 8.48 23.08 -0.06
CA LEU A 252 7.50 24.09 0.36
C LEU A 252 7.80 24.62 1.77
N TRP A 253 8.13 23.71 2.70
CA TRP A 253 8.49 24.07 4.07
C TRP A 253 9.72 25.00 4.11
N ILE A 254 10.79 24.63 3.42
CA ILE A 254 12.02 25.43 3.32
C ILE A 254 11.72 26.80 2.72
N ALA A 255 10.96 26.85 1.63
CA ALA A 255 10.62 28.09 0.95
C ALA A 255 9.85 29.07 1.85
N LYS A 256 9.00 28.57 2.76
CA LYS A 256 8.22 29.40 3.69
C LYS A 256 9.00 29.80 4.92
N ILE A 257 9.67 28.86 5.59
CA ILE A 257 10.40 29.12 6.83
C ILE A 257 11.61 30.02 6.61
N SER A 258 12.31 29.91 5.48
CA SER A 258 13.48 30.74 5.17
C SER A 258 13.15 32.23 5.00
N GLN A 259 11.87 32.58 4.81
CA GLN A 259 11.40 33.96 4.71
C GLN A 259 11.08 34.58 6.07
N LEU A 260 10.88 33.76 7.11
CA LEU A 260 10.47 34.20 8.43
C LEU A 260 11.66 34.37 9.37
N ASN A 261 11.55 35.34 10.27
CA ASN A 261 12.42 35.43 11.43
C ASN A 261 12.03 34.42 12.50
N SER A 262 12.99 33.98 13.32
CA SER A 262 12.74 33.05 14.43
C SER A 262 11.66 33.52 15.42
N GLU A 263 11.48 34.83 15.59
CA GLU A 263 10.45 35.41 16.48
C GLU A 263 9.05 35.37 15.86
N GLU A 264 8.94 35.44 14.53
CA GLU A 264 7.67 35.37 13.82
C GLU A 264 7.07 33.97 13.89
N ILE A 265 7.90 32.94 13.98
CA ILE A 265 7.48 31.54 14.11
C ILE A 265 6.75 31.28 15.43
N TYR A 266 7.05 32.06 16.48
CA TYR A 266 6.35 31.98 17.77
C TYR A 266 5.09 32.84 17.82
N LYS A 267 4.82 33.65 16.79
CA LYS A 267 3.55 34.38 16.73
C LYS A 267 2.44 33.37 16.46
N ASP A 268 1.34 33.55 17.20
CA ASP A 268 0.19 32.67 17.11
C ASP A 268 -0.36 32.65 15.67
N GLY A 269 -0.65 31.45 15.16
CA GLY A 269 -1.22 31.24 13.82
C GLY A 269 -0.25 31.28 12.62
N GLU A 270 0.99 31.76 12.73
CA GLU A 270 1.92 31.84 11.57
C GLU A 270 2.28 30.45 11.02
N VAL A 271 2.61 29.52 11.92
CA VAL A 271 2.92 28.13 11.56
C VAL A 271 1.68 27.42 11.01
N GLU A 272 0.50 27.69 11.58
CA GLU A 272 -0.76 27.13 11.08
C GLU A 272 -1.05 27.62 9.65
N ARG A 273 -0.83 28.90 9.36
CA ARG A 273 -0.96 29.46 8.00
C ARG A 273 -0.04 28.75 7.02
N ILE A 274 1.23 28.52 7.38
CA ILE A 274 2.17 27.75 6.55
C ILE A 274 1.64 26.34 6.29
N MET A 275 1.09 25.66 7.31
CA MET A 275 0.52 24.32 7.14
C MET A 275 -0.71 24.33 6.21
N VAL A 276 -1.56 25.35 6.27
CA VAL A 276 -2.70 25.51 5.34
C VAL A 276 -2.18 25.68 3.90
N GLU A 277 -1.17 26.53 3.70
CA GLU A 277 -0.55 26.76 2.39
C GLU A 277 0.13 25.51 1.81
N ILE A 278 0.82 24.73 2.64
CA ILE A 278 1.40 23.44 2.22
C ILE A 278 0.29 22.48 1.80
N ASN A 279 -0.78 22.36 2.61
CA ASN A 279 -1.90 21.48 2.30
C ASN A 279 -2.63 21.89 1.02
N SER A 280 -2.81 23.18 0.76
CA SER A 280 -3.43 23.65 -0.49
C SER A 280 -2.53 23.41 -1.70
N ALA A 281 -1.23 23.66 -1.58
CA ALA A 281 -0.27 23.42 -2.65
C ALA A 281 -0.16 21.94 -3.03
N MET A 282 -0.23 21.03 -2.04
CA MET A 282 -0.19 19.58 -2.27
C MET A 282 -1.45 19.02 -2.93
N ARG A 283 -2.60 19.72 -2.83
CA ARG A 283 -3.83 19.34 -3.54
C ARG A 283 -3.79 19.68 -5.03
N ASN A 284 -2.97 20.66 -5.42
CA ASN A 284 -2.91 21.22 -6.78
C ASN A 284 -1.65 20.80 -7.56
N SER A 285 -0.94 19.76 -7.13
CA SER A 285 0.41 19.46 -7.62
C SER A 285 0.59 18.10 -8.29
N ALA A 286 -0.43 17.47 -8.85
CA ALA A 286 -0.26 16.21 -9.59
C ALA A 286 0.32 16.42 -11.00
N ARG A 287 1.22 17.41 -11.14
CA ARG A 287 2.27 17.41 -12.17
C ARG A 287 3.55 16.82 -11.59
N PRO A 288 4.04 15.69 -12.12
CA PRO A 288 5.46 15.42 -12.09
C PRO A 288 6.14 16.60 -12.79
N SER A 289 6.99 17.33 -12.07
CA SER A 289 7.80 18.39 -12.67
C SER A 289 8.81 17.75 -13.63
N ALA A 290 8.39 17.56 -14.88
CA ALA A 290 9.21 17.26 -16.05
C ALA A 290 10.08 18.48 -16.43
N ARG A 291 10.87 18.96 -15.48
CA ARG A 291 11.94 19.94 -15.72
C ARG A 291 13.25 19.35 -15.23
N GLN A 292 13.67 18.25 -15.85
CA GLN A 292 15.04 17.77 -15.82
C GLN A 292 15.25 16.70 -16.91
N ALA A 293 14.90 17.03 -18.16
CA ALA A 293 15.43 16.33 -19.33
C ALA A 293 15.44 17.28 -20.54
N LEU A 294 16.66 17.56 -21.00
CA LEU A 294 17.09 18.07 -22.30
C LEU A 294 16.52 19.39 -22.86
N HIS A 295 17.43 20.35 -22.97
CA HIS A 295 17.61 21.09 -24.23
C HIS A 295 17.62 20.11 -25.42
N GLN A 296 16.64 20.19 -26.32
CA GLN A 296 16.80 20.51 -27.75
C GLN A 296 15.54 20.15 -28.54
N GLU A 297 15.18 21.12 -29.39
CA GLU A 297 14.46 21.02 -30.68
C GLU A 297 12.95 20.73 -30.70
N SER A 298 12.24 21.85 -30.90
CA SER A 298 11.07 22.03 -31.76
C SER A 298 10.86 20.95 -32.82
N ASN A 299 9.67 20.36 -32.85
CA ASN A 299 8.76 20.53 -33.99
C ASN A 299 7.31 20.25 -33.57
N THR A 300 6.42 21.10 -34.09
CA THR A 300 4.96 21.11 -33.93
C THR A 300 4.30 19.81 -34.40
N VAL A 301 3.59 19.15 -33.49
CA VAL A 301 2.51 18.20 -33.82
C VAL A 301 1.38 18.42 -32.82
N GLU A 302 0.20 18.59 -33.40
CA GLU A 302 -1.17 18.63 -32.88
C GLU A 302 -1.40 18.50 -31.37
N ASP A 303 -2.09 19.52 -30.88
CA ASP A 303 -2.72 19.73 -29.58
C ASP A 303 -3.66 18.55 -29.24
N ASN A 304 -3.09 17.47 -28.69
CA ASN A 304 -3.83 16.47 -27.93
C ASN A 304 -3.85 16.92 -26.47
N ASP A 305 -5.06 17.18 -25.98
CA ASP A 305 -5.41 17.65 -24.64
C ASP A 305 -4.52 17.03 -23.53
N PRO A 306 -3.67 17.82 -22.85
CA PRO A 306 -2.64 17.27 -21.98
C PRO A 306 -3.17 17.00 -20.57
N GLY A 307 -3.52 15.74 -20.31
CA GLY A 307 -3.26 15.05 -19.04
C GLY A 307 -4.23 15.33 -17.89
N ASP A 308 -5.19 14.42 -17.73
CA ASP A 308 -6.00 14.24 -16.52
C ASP A 308 -5.09 14.08 -15.27
N GLU A 309 -5.09 15.10 -14.43
CA GLU A 309 -4.39 15.15 -13.16
C GLU A 309 -4.99 14.14 -12.16
N TRP A 310 -4.18 13.28 -11.53
CA TRP A 310 -4.69 12.36 -10.51
C TRP A 310 -4.82 13.08 -9.16
N SER A 311 -6.05 13.17 -8.65
CA SER A 311 -6.34 13.77 -7.35
C SER A 311 -6.55 12.69 -6.30
N LEU A 312 -5.91 12.84 -5.14
CA LEU A 312 -6.12 11.93 -4.02
C LEU A 312 -7.45 12.24 -3.34
N PRO A 313 -8.28 11.23 -3.01
CA PRO A 313 -9.54 11.44 -2.30
C PRO A 313 -9.31 12.07 -0.92
N PHE A 314 -8.18 11.78 -0.29
CA PHE A 314 -7.76 12.45 0.94
C PHE A 314 -6.25 12.62 0.98
N PHE A 315 -5.81 13.82 1.34
CA PHE A 315 -4.42 14.13 1.63
C PHE A 315 -4.37 15.25 2.67
N ARG A 316 -3.55 15.05 3.71
CA ARG A 316 -3.29 16.07 4.73
C ARG A 316 -1.91 15.93 5.35
N VAL A 317 -1.27 17.07 5.58
CA VAL A 317 -0.02 17.22 6.31
C VAL A 317 -0.32 17.94 7.63
N TYR A 318 0.19 17.38 8.72
CA TYR A 318 0.13 17.94 10.07
C TYR A 318 1.54 18.22 10.56
N LEU A 319 1.67 19.23 11.41
CA LEU A 319 2.89 19.47 12.16
C LEU A 319 2.73 18.82 13.54
N ASP A 320 3.50 17.78 13.79
CA ASP A 320 3.49 17.07 15.08
C ASP A 320 4.34 17.82 16.10
N MET A 321 5.54 18.26 15.71
CA MET A 321 6.50 18.94 16.58
C MET A 321 7.38 19.92 15.79
N LEU A 322 7.82 20.99 16.45
CA LEU A 322 8.75 21.97 15.92
C LEU A 322 9.87 22.22 16.92
N TRP A 323 11.12 22.06 16.48
CA TRP A 323 12.30 22.37 17.28
C TRP A 323 13.04 23.55 16.66
N LEU A 324 13.20 24.62 17.43
CA LEU A 324 13.99 25.78 17.08
C LEU A 324 15.25 25.83 17.93
N GLN A 325 16.38 26.19 17.32
CA GLN A 325 17.61 26.43 18.04
C GLN A 325 17.41 27.55 19.08
N PRO A 326 17.76 27.34 20.37
CA PRO A 326 17.67 28.38 21.38
C PRO A 326 18.49 29.60 20.98
N LYS A 327 18.06 30.81 21.38
CA LYS A 327 18.95 31.98 21.36
C LYS A 327 20.18 31.62 22.19
N GLN A 328 21.37 31.66 21.60
CA GLN A 328 22.59 31.68 22.40
C GLN A 328 22.62 33.04 23.08
N ASP A 329 22.15 33.11 24.31
CA ASP A 329 22.51 34.22 25.18
C ASP A 329 24.03 34.16 25.35
N SER A 330 24.70 35.19 24.83
CA SER A 330 26.13 35.41 25.00
C SER A 330 26.44 35.73 26.46
N SER A 331 26.31 34.74 27.35
CA SER A 331 26.74 34.81 28.73
C SER A 331 27.09 33.43 29.27
N VAL A 332 27.94 32.69 28.55
CA VAL A 332 28.84 31.74 29.20
C VAL A 332 30.22 32.39 29.25
N VAL A 333 30.37 33.25 30.25
CA VAL A 333 31.68 33.54 30.84
C VAL A 333 32.29 32.17 31.15
N LYS A 334 33.39 31.84 30.47
CA LYS A 334 34.28 30.76 30.89
C LYS A 334 34.62 31.01 32.36
N ARG A 335 34.04 30.23 33.27
CA ARG A 335 34.70 29.99 34.56
C ARG A 335 35.61 28.80 34.32
N THR A 336 36.89 29.16 34.35
CA THR A 336 38.10 28.35 34.45
C THR A 336 37.94 27.05 35.19
#